data_AF-A0A6I4TDA5-F1
#
_entry.id   AF-A0A6I4TDA5-F1
#
_cell.length_a   1.000
_cell.length_b   1.000
_cell.length_c   1.000
_cell.angle_alpha   90.00
_cell.angle_beta   90.00
_cell.angle_gamma   90.00
#
_symmetry.space_group_name_H-M   'P 1'
#
loop_
_entity.id
_entity.type
_entity.pdbx_description
1 polymer ?
#
loop_
_entity_poly.entity_id
_entity_poly.type
_entity_poly.pdbx_seq_one_letter_code
_entity_poly.pdbx_strand_id
1 'polypeptide(L)'
;MKKLIALSSALALGLTVAACDGPQENAMEDAGEQNAEVVNEQAEALEDAGQLTDDQADAVTDAAEDKADAMEEVGEAQDQAAGNTTDPT
;
A
#
# COMPACT_ATOMS: atom_id res chain seq x y z
N MET A 1 14.03 22.24 8.00
CA MET A 1 15.07 21.23 8.28
C MET A 1 14.66 20.01 7.48
N LYS A 2 15.54 19.49 6.60
CA LYS A 2 15.21 18.36 5.73
C LYS A 2 15.03 17.12 6.61
N LYS A 3 13.78 16.77 6.91
CA LYS A 3 13.47 15.52 7.59
C LYS A 3 13.56 14.45 6.53
N LEU A 4 14.72 13.81 6.49
CA LEU A 4 14.93 12.55 5.82
C LEU A 4 14.08 11.50 6.54
N ILE A 5 12.80 11.40 6.20
CA ILE A 5 12.04 10.15 6.37
C ILE A 5 11.78 9.64 4.96
N ALA A 6 12.89 9.48 4.23
CA ALA A 6 12.89 8.66 3.05
C ALA A 6 12.62 7.22 3.49
N LEU A 7 11.67 6.60 2.80
CA LEU A 7 11.79 5.26 2.23
C LEU A 7 12.42 4.22 3.15
N SER A 8 11.62 3.35 3.78
CA SER A 8 12.04 1.96 4.06
C SER A 8 10.92 1.01 4.54
N SER A 9 9.68 1.46 4.77
CA SER A 9 8.61 0.54 5.22
C SER A 9 8.18 -0.47 4.15
N ALA A 10 8.21 -0.09 2.86
CA ALA A 10 7.82 -0.97 1.76
C ALA A 10 8.72 -2.22 1.59
N LEU A 11 9.88 -2.29 2.25
CA LEU A 11 10.82 -3.42 2.09
C LEU A 11 10.79 -4.43 3.25
N ALA A 12 10.09 -4.15 4.35
CA ALA A 12 10.20 -4.95 5.57
C ALA A 12 9.03 -5.90 5.85
N LEU A 13 7.92 -5.81 5.11
CA LEU A 13 6.77 -6.71 5.30
C LEU A 13 6.70 -7.83 4.23
N GLY A 14 7.16 -7.61 3.00
CA GLY A 14 6.96 -8.58 1.92
C GLY A 14 7.96 -9.74 1.81
N LEU A 15 9.19 -9.65 2.34
CA LEU A 15 10.23 -10.65 1.99
C LEU A 15 10.12 -12.00 2.73
N THR A 16 9.26 -12.10 3.76
CA THR A 16 9.01 -13.39 4.43
C THR A 16 7.59 -13.95 4.20
N VAL A 17 6.71 -13.23 3.50
CA VAL A 17 5.30 -13.62 3.25
C VAL A 17 4.99 -13.82 1.75
N ALA A 18 5.86 -13.42 0.82
CA ALA A 18 5.69 -13.65 -0.64
C ALA A 18 5.58 -15.13 -1.10
N ALA A 19 5.49 -16.10 -0.19
CA ALA A 19 5.26 -17.51 -0.49
C ALA A 19 3.88 -18.03 -0.01
N CYS A 20 3.04 -17.17 0.60
CA CYS A 20 1.73 -17.56 1.12
C CYS A 20 0.53 -16.82 0.49
N ASP A 21 0.74 -15.75 -0.27
CA ASP A 21 -0.35 -14.97 -0.88
C ASP A 21 -0.78 -15.51 -2.25
N GLY A 22 -2.08 -15.49 -2.51
CA GLY A 22 -2.66 -16.03 -3.74
C GLY A 22 -2.48 -15.09 -4.94
N PRO A 23 -2.69 -15.57 -6.19
CA PRO A 23 -2.48 -14.75 -7.39
C PRO A 23 -3.41 -13.54 -7.54
N GLN A 24 -4.60 -13.54 -6.93
CA GLN A 24 -5.50 -12.39 -6.93
C GLN A 24 -5.09 -11.37 -5.88
N GLU A 25 -4.74 -11.82 -4.68
CA GLU A 25 -4.18 -11.01 -3.60
C GLU A 25 -2.98 -10.21 -4.09
N ASN A 26 -1.92 -10.88 -4.56
CA ASN A 26 -0.73 -10.20 -5.10
C ASN A 26 -1.07 -9.19 -6.21
N ALA A 27 -2.01 -9.53 -7.10
CA ALA A 27 -2.37 -8.65 -8.20
C ALA A 27 -3.15 -7.40 -7.74
N MET A 28 -3.93 -7.52 -6.67
CA MET A 28 -4.68 -6.41 -6.09
C MET A 28 -3.81 -5.56 -5.17
N GLU A 29 -2.93 -6.17 -4.39
CA GLU A 29 -1.87 -5.52 -3.60
C GLU A 29 -0.98 -4.67 -4.53
N ASP A 30 -0.34 -5.27 -5.54
CA ASP A 30 0.52 -4.58 -6.51
C ASP A 30 -0.16 -3.37 -7.15
N ALA A 31 -1.44 -3.49 -7.48
CA ALA A 31 -2.22 -2.44 -8.10
C ALA A 31 -2.63 -1.34 -7.11
N GLY A 32 -2.95 -1.73 -5.88
CA GLY A 32 -3.26 -0.84 -4.77
C GLY A 32 -2.05 -0.01 -4.37
N GLU A 33 -0.93 -0.66 -4.10
CA GLU A 33 0.34 -0.04 -3.71
C GLU A 33 0.85 0.93 -4.77
N GLN A 34 0.86 0.55 -6.06
CA GLN A 34 1.24 1.49 -7.13
C GLN A 34 0.34 2.72 -7.17
N ASN A 35 -0.95 2.57 -6.84
CA ASN A 35 -1.84 3.73 -6.78
C ASN A 35 -1.54 4.61 -5.56
N ALA A 36 -1.29 4.00 -4.41
CA ALA A 36 -0.91 4.71 -3.19
C ALA A 36 0.41 5.46 -3.36
N GLU A 37 1.43 4.85 -3.98
CA GLU A 37 2.70 5.51 -4.30
C GLU A 37 2.51 6.76 -5.17
N VAL A 38 1.71 6.68 -6.24
CA VAL A 38 1.42 7.83 -7.10
C VAL A 38 0.71 8.96 -6.33
N VAL A 39 -0.19 8.60 -5.42
CA VAL A 39 -0.88 9.58 -4.57
C VAL A 39 0.09 10.21 -3.58
N ASN A 40 0.97 9.42 -2.94
CA ASN A 40 1.98 9.90 -2.03
C ASN A 40 2.95 10.88 -2.71
N GLU A 41 3.50 10.51 -3.88
CA GLU A 41 4.38 11.40 -4.65
C GLU A 41 3.70 12.73 -5.00
N GLN A 42 2.40 12.70 -5.30
CA GLN A 42 1.64 13.91 -5.56
C GLN A 42 1.38 14.73 -4.29
N ALA A 43 1.07 14.08 -3.17
CA ALA A 43 0.86 14.73 -1.88
C ALA A 43 2.14 15.42 -1.39
N GLU A 44 3.29 14.75 -1.47
CA GLU A 44 4.61 15.32 -1.18
C GLU A 44 4.91 16.54 -2.07
N ALA A 45 4.65 16.43 -3.38
CA ALA A 45 4.87 17.57 -4.29
C ALA A 45 3.99 18.79 -3.95
N LEU A 46 2.77 18.56 -3.47
CA LEU A 46 1.86 19.62 -3.02
C LEU A 46 2.27 20.19 -1.66
N GLU A 47 2.80 19.37 -0.75
CA GLU A 47 3.38 19.82 0.52
C GLU A 47 4.60 20.72 0.27
N ASP A 48 5.51 20.30 -0.60
CA ASP A 48 6.71 21.06 -1.00
C ASP A 48 6.34 22.39 -1.67
N ALA A 49 5.22 22.42 -2.41
CA ALA A 49 4.68 23.64 -3.01
C ALA A 49 3.96 24.55 -1.98
N GLY A 50 3.83 24.13 -0.73
CA GLY A 50 3.12 24.83 0.34
C GLY A 50 1.60 24.83 0.18
N GLN A 51 1.07 23.91 -0.63
CA GLN A 51 -0.38 23.76 -0.87
C GLN A 51 -1.04 22.82 0.14
N LEU A 52 -0.29 21.87 0.70
CA LEU A 52 -0.68 21.01 1.81
C LEU A 52 0.24 21.25 3.01
N THR A 53 -0.28 21.02 4.22
CA THR A 53 0.56 20.81 5.40
C THR A 53 1.00 19.34 5.47
N ASP A 54 2.07 19.06 6.21
CA ASP A 54 2.55 17.71 6.58
C ASP A 54 1.36 16.78 6.96
N ASP A 55 0.57 17.16 7.98
CA ASP A 55 -0.63 16.41 8.42
C ASP A 55 -1.69 16.18 7.33
N GLN A 56 -1.76 17.04 6.31
CA GLN A 56 -2.72 16.91 5.21
C GLN A 56 -2.20 16.01 4.09
N ALA A 57 -0.89 16.05 3.84
CA ALA A 57 -0.25 15.12 2.92
C ALA A 57 -0.33 13.70 3.48
N ASP A 58 0.02 13.53 4.76
CA ASP A 58 -0.11 12.26 5.49
C ASP A 58 -1.54 11.71 5.40
N ALA A 59 -2.55 12.52 5.74
CA ALA A 59 -3.94 12.06 5.69
C ALA A 59 -4.42 11.67 4.28
N VAL A 60 -3.82 12.22 3.22
CA VAL A 60 -4.12 11.85 1.83
C VAL A 60 -3.43 10.54 1.45
N THR A 61 -2.18 10.36 1.87
CA THR A 61 -1.42 9.12 1.68
C THR A 61 -2.07 7.97 2.46
N ASP A 62 -2.37 8.16 3.74
CA ASP A 62 -3.04 7.16 4.59
C ASP A 62 -4.36 6.69 3.96
N ALA A 63 -5.16 7.62 3.42
CA ALA A 63 -6.42 7.26 2.77
C ALA A 63 -6.24 6.47 1.46
N ALA A 64 -5.08 6.60 0.80
CA ALA A 64 -4.73 5.82 -0.37
C ALA A 64 -4.20 4.43 0.00
N GLU A 65 -3.42 4.33 1.08
CA GLU A 65 -2.98 3.07 1.68
C GLU A 65 -4.17 2.26 2.21
N ASP A 66 -5.10 2.86 2.98
CA ASP A 66 -6.35 2.21 3.44
C ASP A 66 -7.15 1.60 2.28
N LYS A 67 -7.09 2.24 1.10
CA LYS A 67 -7.75 1.74 -0.11
C LYS A 67 -6.97 0.59 -0.76
N ALA A 68 -5.65 0.63 -0.74
CA ALA A 68 -4.80 -0.46 -1.20
C ALA A 68 -5.04 -1.72 -0.36
N ASP A 69 -5.04 -1.57 0.97
CA ASP A 69 -5.36 -2.65 1.92
C ASP A 69 -6.74 -3.25 1.65
N ALA A 70 -7.76 -2.40 1.43
CA ALA A 70 -9.10 -2.87 1.08
C ALA A 70 -9.15 -3.62 -0.27
N MET A 71 -8.22 -3.35 -1.19
CA MET A 71 -8.10 -4.10 -2.45
C MET A 71 -7.41 -5.45 -2.22
N GLU A 72 -6.35 -5.48 -1.41
CA GLU A 72 -5.67 -6.71 -0.98
C GLU A 72 -6.66 -7.67 -0.33
N GLU A 73 -7.46 -7.21 0.65
CA GLU A 73 -8.49 -8.02 1.33
C GLU A 73 -9.50 -8.62 0.33
N VAL A 74 -9.83 -7.90 -0.74
CA VAL A 74 -10.71 -8.40 -1.81
C VAL A 74 -10.01 -9.49 -2.63
N GLY A 75 -8.73 -9.31 -2.96
CA GLY A 75 -7.91 -10.30 -3.65
C GLY A 75 -7.75 -11.57 -2.81
N GLU A 76 -7.44 -11.42 -1.53
CA GLU A 76 -7.35 -12.50 -0.56
C GLU A 76 -8.67 -13.28 -0.50
N ALA A 77 -9.81 -12.61 -0.35
CA ALA A 77 -11.12 -13.26 -0.34
C ALA A 77 -11.42 -14.03 -1.64
N GLN A 78 -10.92 -13.56 -2.79
CA GLN A 78 -11.07 -14.26 -4.07
C GLN A 78 -10.20 -15.51 -4.13
N ASP A 79 -8.97 -15.45 -3.64
CA ASP A 79 -8.10 -16.63 -3.55
C ASP A 79 -8.62 -17.64 -2.54
N GLN A 80 -9.18 -17.17 -1.42
CA GLN A 80 -9.92 -18.00 -0.47
C GLN A 80 -11.09 -18.74 -1.12
N ALA A 81 -11.92 -18.04 -1.88
CA ALA A 81 -13.03 -18.65 -2.61
C ALA A 81 -12.56 -19.63 -3.70
N ALA A 82 -11.39 -19.39 -4.30
CA ALA A 82 -10.80 -20.25 -5.33
C ALA A 82 -10.08 -21.48 -4.75
N GLY A 83 -9.89 -21.54 -3.42
CA GLY A 83 -9.09 -22.58 -2.77
C GLY A 83 -7.59 -22.42 -3.00
N ASN A 84 -7.16 -21.21 -3.34
CA ASN A 84 -5.76 -20.82 -3.51
C ASN A 84 -5.11 -20.39 -2.18
N THR A 85 -5.69 -20.75 -1.03
CA THR A 85 -5.20 -20.30 0.29
C THR A 85 -3.96 -21.07 0.73
N THR A 86 -2.93 -20.34 1.11
CA THR A 86 -1.81 -20.85 1.92
C THR A 86 -1.73 -20.22 3.31
N ASP A 87 -2.83 -19.65 3.81
CA ASP A 87 -2.95 -19.23 5.21
C ASP A 87 -3.03 -20.47 6.14
N PRO A 88 -2.04 -20.72 7.01
CA PRO A 88 -2.14 -21.77 8.02
C PRO A 88 -3.08 -21.29 9.13
N THR A 89 -4.33 -21.79 9.09
CA THR A 89 -5.34 -21.73 10.18
C THR A 89 -4.77 -21.67 11.59
#